data_AF-A0A955F5P9-F1
#
_entry.id   AF-A0A955F5P9-F1
#
_cell.length_a   1.000
_cell.length_b   1.000
_cell.length_c   1.000
_cell.angle_alpha   90.00
_cell.angle_beta   90.00
_cell.angle_gamma   90.00
#
_symmetry.space_group_name_H-M   'P 1'
#
loop_
_entity.id
_entity.type
_entity.pdbx_description
1 polymer ?
#
loop_
_entity_poly.entity_id
_entity_poly.type
_entity_poly.pdbx_seq_one_letter_code
_entity_poly.pdbx_strand_id
1 'polypeptide(L)'
;MFGRRGFVAILGGAALGGGLGLVLRSDAGTLKGPSRLRPPGAGLEAEFLSACIRCSQCVEACPYDSIRPSGPADGLAAGAPWIDSRHTPCFLCRDHDALLCVLACPTAALTDPGSIDAIRMGTAEIDPGRCLAFNGVMCRACWHACPYPNAAIRYDSMLRPVVGASSCIGCGLCDQACLAEPSAIHIRPGGEG
;
A
#
# COMPACT_ATOMS: atom_id res chain seq x y z
N MET A 1 -3.58 85.57 -15.36
CA MET A 1 -2.87 84.40 -14.81
C MET A 1 -2.59 83.45 -15.96
N PHE A 2 -1.30 83.23 -16.19
CA PHE A 2 -0.70 82.73 -17.43
C PHE A 2 -0.98 81.24 -17.68
N GLY A 3 -1.23 80.91 -18.94
CA GLY A 3 -1.17 79.56 -19.46
C GLY A 3 0.11 79.27 -20.24
N ARG A 4 0.39 77.97 -20.33
CA ARG A 4 1.06 77.21 -21.38
C ARG A 4 2.60 77.25 -21.53
N ARG A 5 3.12 76.00 -21.50
CA ARG A 5 4.25 75.42 -22.27
C ARG A 5 5.65 75.76 -21.74
N GLY A 6 6.57 74.83 -21.56
CA GLY A 6 6.66 73.42 -21.91
C GLY A 6 8.12 72.94 -21.74
N PHE A 7 8.31 71.62 -21.84
CA PHE A 7 9.58 70.93 -22.05
C PHE A 7 10.62 70.94 -20.93
N VAL A 8 10.53 69.94 -20.06
CA VAL A 8 11.69 69.37 -19.35
C VAL A 8 12.13 68.12 -20.11
N ALA A 9 13.34 68.16 -20.65
CA ALA A 9 14.08 66.98 -21.10
C ALA A 9 14.98 66.52 -19.94
N ILE A 10 14.82 65.29 -19.46
CA ILE A 10 15.85 64.61 -18.67
C ILE A 10 16.05 63.22 -19.27
N LEU A 11 17.30 63.00 -19.68
CA LEU A 11 17.89 61.79 -20.20
C LEU A 11 18.10 60.74 -19.09
N GLY A 12 17.88 59.47 -19.42
CA GLY A 12 18.68 58.32 -18.97
C GLY A 12 18.75 58.00 -17.47
N GLY A 13 18.18 56.86 -17.08
CA GLY A 13 18.44 56.26 -15.76
C GLY A 13 17.97 54.81 -15.71
N ALA A 14 18.88 53.93 -15.31
CA ALA A 14 18.85 52.50 -15.47
C ALA A 14 17.82 51.74 -14.60
N ALA A 15 17.57 50.50 -15.03
CA ALA A 15 16.71 49.49 -14.46
C ALA A 15 16.95 49.21 -12.96
N LEU A 16 15.86 49.17 -12.18
CA LEU A 16 15.76 48.44 -10.92
C LEU A 16 14.35 47.85 -10.77
N GLY A 17 13.97 46.98 -11.71
CA GLY A 17 12.81 46.09 -11.58
C GLY A 17 13.21 44.84 -10.83
N GLY A 18 13.48 44.96 -9.52
CA GLY A 18 13.80 43.84 -8.64
C GLY A 18 12.57 42.97 -8.35
N GLY A 19 12.07 42.25 -9.36
CA GLY A 19 11.13 41.15 -9.17
C GLY A 19 11.92 39.87 -8.96
N LEU A 20 12.31 39.58 -7.72
CA LEU A 20 12.82 38.27 -7.33
C LEU A 20 11.66 37.27 -7.41
N GLY A 21 11.37 36.81 -8.63
CA GLY A 21 10.54 35.64 -8.87
C GLY A 21 11.28 34.45 -8.34
N LEU A 22 11.09 34.15 -7.05
CA LEU A 22 11.48 32.88 -6.45
C LEU A 22 10.60 31.82 -7.13
N VAL A 23 11.08 31.30 -8.26
CA VAL A 23 10.49 30.14 -8.90
C VAL A 23 10.79 28.98 -7.95
N LEU A 24 9.87 28.74 -7.01
CA LEU A 24 9.81 27.49 -6.29
C LEU A 24 9.54 26.44 -7.35
N ARG A 25 10.63 25.85 -7.87
CA ARG A 25 10.61 24.56 -8.53
C ARG A 25 10.10 23.59 -7.46
N SER A 26 8.79 23.42 -7.41
CA SER A 26 8.19 22.26 -6.80
C SER A 26 8.73 21.09 -7.60
N ASP A 27 9.80 20.46 -7.11
CA ASP A 27 10.08 19.09 -7.44
C ASP A 27 8.81 18.33 -7.07
N ALA A 28 7.96 18.11 -8.07
CA ALA A 28 6.96 17.06 -8.05
C ALA A 28 7.71 15.72 -8.12
N GLY A 29 8.68 15.52 -7.23
CA GLY A 29 9.10 14.22 -6.81
C GLY A 29 7.83 13.60 -6.25
N THR A 30 7.27 12.67 -7.00
CA THR A 30 6.17 11.82 -6.59
C THR A 30 6.47 11.38 -5.16
N LEU A 31 5.80 11.97 -4.18
CA LEU A 31 5.87 11.53 -2.79
C LEU A 31 5.11 10.20 -2.75
N LYS A 32 5.70 9.17 -3.35
CA LYS A 32 5.22 7.80 -3.24
C LYS A 32 5.54 7.42 -1.80
N GLY A 33 4.54 7.59 -0.93
CA GLY A 33 4.61 7.12 0.44
C GLY A 33 4.97 5.63 0.47
N PRO A 34 5.40 5.10 1.62
CA PRO A 34 5.70 3.69 1.74
C PRO A 34 4.50 2.86 1.27
N SER A 35 4.76 1.87 0.43
CA SER A 35 3.73 0.96 -0.05
C SER A 35 3.17 0.17 1.12
N ARG A 36 1.88 0.34 1.40
CA ARG A 36 1.20 -0.31 2.52
C ARG A 36 0.24 -1.36 1.98
N LEU A 37 0.26 -2.56 2.56
CA LEU A 37 -0.71 -3.60 2.24
C LEU A 37 -2.10 -3.14 2.68
N ARG A 38 -3.02 -2.98 1.73
CA ARG A 38 -4.39 -2.53 2.01
C ARG A 38 -5.31 -3.70 2.38
N PRO A 39 -6.39 -3.45 3.14
CA PRO A 39 -7.41 -4.46 3.42
C PRO A 39 -8.07 -5.03 2.15
N PRO A 40 -8.78 -6.16 2.25
CA PRO A 40 -9.58 -6.69 1.15
C PRO A 40 -10.52 -5.66 0.53
N GLY A 41 -10.63 -5.67 -0.79
CA GLY A 41 -11.53 -4.77 -1.54
C GLY A 41 -10.94 -3.41 -1.90
N ALA A 42 -9.72 -3.10 -1.46
CA ALA A 42 -9.02 -1.90 -1.91
C ALA A 42 -8.65 -1.98 -3.39
N GLY A 43 -8.94 -0.92 -4.14
CA GLY A 43 -8.55 -0.76 -5.54
C GLY A 43 -7.10 -0.29 -5.72
N LEU A 44 -6.83 0.43 -6.81
CA LEU A 44 -5.53 1.08 -7.01
C LEU A 44 -5.26 2.08 -5.89
N GLU A 45 -4.00 2.22 -5.48
CA GLU A 45 -3.64 3.02 -4.30
C GLU A 45 -4.13 4.48 -4.39
N ALA A 46 -4.03 5.10 -5.56
CA ALA A 46 -4.50 6.48 -5.76
C ALA A 46 -6.03 6.60 -5.62
N GLU A 47 -6.79 5.67 -6.21
CA GLU A 47 -8.24 5.62 -6.13
C GLU A 47 -8.70 5.36 -4.70
N PHE A 48 -8.07 4.39 -4.05
CA PHE A 48 -8.29 4.06 -2.64
C PHE A 48 -8.07 5.28 -1.73
N LEU A 49 -6.94 5.98 -1.86
CA LEU A 49 -6.63 7.16 -1.04
C LEU A 49 -7.57 8.35 -1.31
N SER A 50 -8.14 8.44 -2.51
CA SER A 50 -9.13 9.46 -2.86
C SER A 50 -10.52 9.16 -2.28
N ALA A 51 -10.89 7.88 -2.17
CA ALA A 51 -12.18 7.44 -1.65
C ALA A 51 -12.18 7.24 -0.12
N CYS A 52 -11.02 6.96 0.47
CA CYS A 52 -10.89 6.69 1.90
C CYS A 52 -10.97 7.98 2.72
N ILE A 53 -12.03 8.10 3.51
CA ILE A 53 -12.24 9.24 4.42
C ILE A 53 -11.55 9.07 5.78
N ARG A 54 -10.77 7.99 5.98
CA ARG A 54 -10.00 7.72 7.22
C ARG A 54 -10.87 7.66 8.49
N CYS A 55 -12.07 7.08 8.36
CA CYS A 55 -13.05 6.97 9.45
C CYS A 55 -12.79 5.82 10.42
N SER A 56 -11.79 4.97 10.17
CA SER A 56 -11.41 3.82 11.00
C SER A 56 -12.48 2.75 11.23
N GLN A 57 -13.65 2.80 10.58
CA GLN A 57 -14.71 1.78 10.76
C GLN A 57 -14.24 0.37 10.35
N CYS A 58 -13.42 0.25 9.30
CA CYS A 58 -12.82 -1.04 8.92
C CYS A 58 -11.80 -1.57 9.94
N VAL A 59 -11.13 -0.68 10.69
CA VAL A 59 -10.22 -1.05 11.79
C VAL A 59 -11.04 -1.67 12.91
N GLU A 60 -12.10 -1.00 13.35
CA GLU A 60 -12.97 -1.46 14.44
C GLU A 60 -13.77 -2.73 14.07
N ALA A 61 -14.15 -2.87 12.81
CA ALA A 61 -14.92 -4.02 12.33
C ALA A 61 -14.09 -5.31 12.15
N CYS A 62 -12.75 -5.22 12.18
CA CYS A 62 -11.89 -6.39 11.98
C CYS A 62 -11.82 -7.24 13.26
N PRO A 63 -12.36 -8.47 13.29
CA PRO A 63 -12.42 -9.27 14.52
C PRO A 63 -11.06 -9.86 14.95
N TYR A 64 -10.02 -9.69 14.12
CA TYR A 64 -8.68 -10.24 14.34
C TYR A 64 -7.62 -9.15 14.57
N ASP A 65 -8.02 -7.87 14.66
CA ASP A 65 -7.11 -6.72 14.81
C ASP A 65 -6.01 -6.64 13.73
N SER A 66 -6.29 -7.16 12.53
CA SER A 66 -5.35 -7.18 11.39
C SER A 66 -5.10 -5.80 10.79
N ILE A 67 -6.08 -4.89 10.91
CA ILE A 67 -6.08 -3.60 10.23
C ILE A 67 -5.68 -2.52 11.23
N ARG A 68 -4.73 -1.66 10.84
CA ARG A 68 -4.26 -0.53 11.66
C ARG A 68 -4.29 0.76 10.84
N PRO A 69 -4.49 1.92 11.47
CA PRO A 69 -4.32 3.18 10.78
C PRO A 69 -2.84 3.43 10.47
N SER A 70 -2.56 3.99 9.29
CA SER A 70 -1.23 4.43 8.90
C SER A 70 -0.81 5.64 9.75
N GLY A 71 0.48 5.75 10.05
CA GLY A 71 1.01 6.80 10.91
C GLY A 71 1.17 8.15 10.19
N PRO A 72 1.49 9.23 10.92
CA PRO A 72 1.69 10.56 10.33
C PRO A 72 2.82 10.60 9.28
N ALA A 73 3.82 9.71 9.40
CA ALA A 73 4.94 9.60 8.48
C ALA A 73 4.56 9.02 7.10
N ASP A 74 3.36 8.44 6.96
CA ASP A 74 2.88 7.85 5.70
C ASP A 74 2.30 8.90 4.72
N GLY A 75 2.43 10.20 5.04
CA GLY A 75 2.08 11.31 4.13
C GLY A 75 0.60 11.29 3.76
N LEU A 76 0.28 11.23 2.46
CA LEU A 76 -1.11 11.18 1.97
C LEU A 76 -1.90 9.97 2.48
N ALA A 77 -1.19 8.89 2.80
CA ALA A 77 -1.75 7.68 3.37
C ALA A 77 -1.95 7.77 4.90
N ALA A 78 -1.51 8.83 5.58
CA ALA A 78 -1.72 8.97 7.02
C ALA A 78 -3.19 8.78 7.40
N GLY A 79 -3.45 7.95 8.42
CA GLY A 79 -4.80 7.57 8.86
C GLY A 79 -5.51 6.55 7.96
N ALA A 80 -5.01 6.24 6.76
CA ALA A 80 -5.60 5.21 5.91
C ALA A 80 -5.31 3.80 6.48
N PRO A 81 -6.24 2.84 6.38
CA PRO A 81 -6.05 1.51 6.93
C PRO A 81 -4.98 0.72 6.15
N TRP A 82 -4.18 -0.05 6.88
CA TRP A 82 -3.19 -0.97 6.34
C TRP A 82 -3.05 -2.21 7.21
N ILE A 83 -2.40 -3.24 6.67
CA ILE A 83 -2.16 -4.53 7.33
C ILE A 83 -0.65 -4.76 7.42
N ASP A 84 -0.18 -5.10 8.63
CA ASP A 84 1.17 -5.60 8.85
C ASP A 84 1.15 -7.12 8.79
N SER A 85 1.46 -7.69 7.62
CA SER A 85 1.38 -9.13 7.39
C SER A 85 2.31 -9.94 8.27
N ARG A 86 3.43 -9.36 8.73
CA ARG A 86 4.39 -10.07 9.59
C ARG A 86 3.84 -10.25 11.00
N HIS A 87 3.15 -9.23 11.52
CA HIS A 87 2.62 -9.25 12.88
C HIS A 87 1.20 -9.80 12.97
N THR A 88 0.28 -9.30 12.14
CA THR A 88 -1.14 -9.68 12.19
C THR A 88 -1.71 -9.68 10.75
N PRO A 89 -1.64 -10.82 10.05
CA PRO A 89 -2.10 -10.92 8.67
C PRO A 89 -3.62 -10.86 8.57
N CYS A 90 -4.15 -10.78 7.35
CA CYS A 90 -5.59 -10.92 7.12
C CYS A 90 -6.00 -12.39 7.22
N PHE A 91 -6.89 -12.70 8.17
CA PHE A 91 -7.46 -14.06 8.34
C PHE A 91 -8.67 -14.33 7.44
N LEU A 92 -8.99 -13.40 6.53
CA LEU A 92 -10.02 -13.52 5.49
C LEU A 92 -11.45 -13.72 6.03
N CYS A 93 -11.69 -13.43 7.30
CA CYS A 93 -13.00 -13.58 7.92
C CYS A 93 -13.63 -14.96 7.66
N ARG A 94 -12.82 -16.05 7.63
CA ARG A 94 -13.30 -17.40 7.29
C ARG A 94 -14.35 -17.95 8.28
N ASP A 95 -14.42 -17.37 9.46
CA ASP A 95 -15.41 -17.70 10.49
C ASP A 95 -16.67 -16.83 10.39
N HIS A 96 -16.82 -16.05 9.31
CA HIS A 96 -17.93 -15.14 9.06
C HIS A 96 -18.43 -15.26 7.60
N ASP A 97 -19.68 -14.84 7.36
CA ASP A 97 -20.31 -14.91 6.03
C ASP A 97 -19.83 -13.82 5.06
N ALA A 98 -19.07 -12.83 5.55
CA ALA A 98 -18.63 -11.68 4.76
C ALA A 98 -17.34 -11.04 5.30
N LEU A 99 -16.70 -10.24 4.46
CA LEU A 99 -15.57 -9.40 4.83
C LEU A 99 -16.09 -8.18 5.62
N LEU A 100 -16.06 -8.25 6.95
CA LEU A 100 -16.62 -7.21 7.83
C LEU A 100 -15.99 -5.82 7.60
N CYS A 101 -14.71 -5.77 7.24
CA CYS A 101 -14.03 -4.51 6.88
C CYS A 101 -14.61 -3.85 5.63
N VAL A 102 -15.05 -4.63 4.64
CA VAL A 102 -15.70 -4.14 3.42
C VAL A 102 -17.11 -3.66 3.75
N LEU A 103 -17.88 -4.48 4.50
CA LEU A 103 -19.24 -4.11 4.91
C LEU A 103 -19.29 -2.83 5.75
N ALA A 104 -18.29 -2.62 6.60
CA ALA A 104 -18.19 -1.43 7.43
C ALA A 104 -17.67 -0.19 6.68
N CYS A 105 -17.25 -0.30 5.41
CA CYS A 105 -16.76 0.85 4.67
C CYS A 105 -17.95 1.71 4.19
N PRO A 106 -18.10 2.97 4.66
CA PRO A 106 -19.21 3.83 4.24
C PRO A 106 -18.99 4.49 2.87
N THR A 107 -17.83 4.26 2.25
CA THR A 107 -17.47 4.81 0.94
C THR A 107 -17.08 3.68 -0.02
N ALA A 108 -16.75 4.02 -1.27
CA ALA A 108 -16.25 3.05 -2.25
C ALA A 108 -14.75 2.73 -2.10
N ALA A 109 -14.14 3.02 -0.95
CA ALA A 109 -12.71 2.74 -0.74
C ALA A 109 -12.41 1.24 -0.65
N LEU A 110 -13.30 0.46 -0.03
CA LEU A 110 -13.24 -1.00 -0.01
C LEU A 110 -14.50 -1.53 -0.71
N THR A 111 -14.31 -2.18 -1.85
CA THR A 111 -15.39 -2.74 -2.65
C THR A 111 -15.49 -4.25 -2.45
N ASP A 112 -16.72 -4.79 -2.44
CA ASP A 112 -16.94 -6.23 -2.33
C ASP A 112 -16.32 -6.97 -3.54
N PRO A 113 -15.33 -7.85 -3.32
CA PRO A 113 -14.75 -8.65 -4.40
C PRO A 113 -15.71 -9.74 -4.92
N GLY A 114 -16.85 -9.98 -4.26
CA GLY A 114 -17.84 -11.00 -4.62
C GLY A 114 -17.47 -12.42 -4.16
N SER A 115 -16.17 -12.71 -3.99
CA SER A 115 -15.68 -13.92 -3.32
C SER A 115 -14.29 -13.72 -2.72
N ILE A 116 -13.90 -14.57 -1.77
CA ILE A 116 -12.55 -14.55 -1.18
C ILE A 116 -11.48 -14.79 -2.27
N ASP A 117 -11.76 -15.65 -3.25
CA ASP A 117 -10.85 -15.97 -4.35
C ASP A 117 -10.60 -14.79 -5.31
N ALA A 118 -11.50 -13.80 -5.31
CA ALA A 118 -11.38 -12.58 -6.10
C ALA A 118 -10.59 -11.46 -5.38
N ILE A 119 -10.24 -11.64 -4.10
CA ILE A 119 -9.44 -10.67 -3.35
C ILE A 119 -8.06 -10.47 -4.00
N ARG A 120 -7.62 -9.22 -4.13
CA ARG A 120 -6.30 -8.85 -4.64
C ARG A 120 -5.64 -7.81 -3.74
N MET A 121 -5.23 -8.20 -2.53
CA MET A 121 -4.52 -7.29 -1.62
C MET A 121 -3.06 -7.08 -2.01
N GLY A 122 -2.44 -8.09 -2.62
CA GLY A 122 -1.01 -8.10 -2.95
C GLY A 122 -0.53 -9.48 -3.40
N THR A 123 0.78 -9.64 -3.54
CA THR A 123 1.40 -10.90 -3.96
C THR A 123 2.58 -11.22 -3.05
N ALA A 124 2.66 -12.47 -2.60
CA ALA A 124 3.79 -12.93 -1.81
C ALA A 124 5.08 -13.00 -2.66
N GLU A 125 6.19 -12.60 -2.07
CA GLU A 125 7.52 -12.65 -2.68
C GLU A 125 8.48 -13.32 -1.70
N ILE A 126 9.31 -14.22 -2.22
CA ILE A 126 10.23 -15.02 -1.41
C ILE A 126 11.66 -14.53 -1.67
N ASP A 127 12.40 -14.28 -0.60
CA ASP A 127 13.85 -14.05 -0.62
C ASP A 127 14.58 -15.42 -0.53
N PRO A 128 15.20 -15.90 -1.62
CA PRO A 128 15.92 -17.17 -1.62
C PRO A 128 17.11 -17.18 -0.66
N GLY A 129 17.74 -16.02 -0.39
CA GLY A 129 18.90 -15.91 0.49
C GLY A 129 18.55 -16.15 1.97
N ARG A 130 17.28 -15.95 2.35
CA ARG A 130 16.80 -16.17 3.73
C ARG A 130 15.93 -17.41 3.89
N CYS A 131 15.33 -17.89 2.80
CA CYS A 131 14.36 -18.97 2.88
C CYS A 131 15.04 -20.28 3.29
N LEU A 132 14.63 -20.86 4.42
CA LEU A 132 15.18 -22.12 4.93
C LEU A 132 15.12 -23.26 3.89
N ALA A 133 14.04 -23.33 3.11
CA ALA A 133 13.89 -24.33 2.04
C ALA A 133 14.88 -24.14 0.88
N PHE A 134 15.18 -22.89 0.52
CA PHE A 134 16.25 -22.60 -0.46
C PHE A 134 17.65 -22.94 0.08
N ASN A 135 17.81 -22.92 1.41
CA ASN A 135 19.06 -23.17 2.12
C ASN A 135 19.17 -24.60 2.67
N GLY A 136 18.45 -25.56 2.07
CA GLY A 136 18.62 -27.00 2.33
C GLY A 136 17.85 -27.56 3.53
N VAL A 137 17.00 -26.77 4.19
CA VAL A 137 16.16 -27.23 5.30
C VAL A 137 14.78 -27.61 4.78
N MET A 138 14.26 -28.78 5.16
CA MET A 138 12.86 -29.13 4.88
C MET A 138 11.89 -28.22 5.66
N CYS A 139 11.49 -27.10 5.06
CA CYS A 139 10.52 -26.17 5.61
C CYS A 139 9.28 -26.09 4.71
N ARG A 140 8.09 -26.25 5.31
CA ARG A 140 6.78 -26.13 4.65
C ARG A 140 5.77 -25.24 5.38
N ALA A 141 6.27 -24.32 6.20
CA ALA A 141 5.43 -23.47 7.05
C ALA A 141 4.51 -22.55 6.23
N CYS A 142 5.05 -21.85 5.22
CA CYS A 142 4.27 -20.97 4.35
C CYS A 142 3.16 -21.73 3.59
N TRP A 143 3.44 -22.96 3.15
CA TRP A 143 2.48 -23.81 2.45
C TRP A 143 1.30 -24.21 3.34
N HIS A 144 1.56 -24.60 4.60
CA HIS A 144 0.49 -24.94 5.55
C HIS A 144 -0.36 -23.76 5.96
N ALA A 145 0.26 -22.59 6.10
CA ALA A 145 -0.47 -21.37 6.44
C ALA A 145 -1.31 -20.84 5.28
N CYS A 146 -0.96 -21.20 4.05
CA CYS A 146 -1.65 -20.71 2.86
C CYS A 146 -3.08 -21.27 2.78
N PRO A 147 -4.11 -20.43 2.58
CA PRO A 147 -5.47 -20.90 2.34
C PRO A 147 -5.64 -21.60 0.98
N TYR A 148 -4.68 -21.44 0.07
CA TYR A 148 -4.68 -22.02 -1.27
C TYR A 148 -3.42 -22.86 -1.53
N PRO A 149 -3.23 -23.97 -0.78
CA PRO A 149 -2.07 -24.83 -0.96
C PRO A 149 -2.06 -25.40 -2.37
N ASN A 150 -0.87 -25.53 -2.96
CA ASN A 150 -0.62 -25.98 -4.34
C ASN A 150 -1.11 -25.04 -5.45
N ALA A 151 -1.89 -24.01 -5.14
CA ALA A 151 -2.29 -22.98 -6.09
C ALA A 151 -1.47 -21.69 -5.89
N ALA A 152 -1.54 -21.09 -4.69
CA ALA A 152 -0.82 -19.84 -4.39
C ALA A 152 0.60 -20.08 -3.87
N ILE A 153 0.82 -21.16 -3.13
CA ILE A 153 2.17 -21.62 -2.72
C ILE A 153 2.31 -23.08 -3.13
N ARG A 154 3.25 -23.32 -4.05
CA ARG A 154 3.59 -24.66 -4.58
C ARG A 154 5.05 -24.97 -4.28
N TYR A 155 5.44 -26.23 -4.39
CA TYR A 155 6.83 -26.66 -4.23
C TYR A 155 7.37 -27.14 -5.57
N ASP A 156 8.59 -26.74 -5.91
CA ASP A 156 9.29 -27.31 -7.06
C ASP A 156 9.90 -28.69 -6.73
N SER A 157 10.57 -29.29 -7.70
CA SER A 157 11.20 -30.61 -7.55
C SER A 157 12.32 -30.65 -6.51
N MET A 158 12.86 -29.49 -6.12
CA MET A 158 13.88 -29.34 -5.08
C MET A 158 13.28 -28.97 -3.72
N LEU A 159 11.95 -29.11 -3.58
CA LEU A 159 11.21 -28.73 -2.39
C LEU A 159 11.37 -27.26 -2.00
N ARG A 160 11.52 -26.37 -2.99
CA ARG A 160 11.57 -24.91 -2.76
C ARG A 160 10.20 -24.31 -3.02
N PRO A 161 9.72 -23.40 -2.15
CA PRO A 161 8.43 -22.75 -2.34
C PRO A 161 8.49 -21.82 -3.56
N VAL A 162 7.44 -21.87 -4.36
CA VAL A 162 7.20 -20.97 -5.50
C VAL A 162 5.82 -20.37 -5.35
N VAL A 163 5.71 -19.05 -5.54
CA VAL A 163 4.45 -18.33 -5.46
C VAL A 163 3.72 -18.40 -6.80
N GLY A 164 2.48 -18.90 -6.79
CA GLY A 164 1.55 -18.80 -7.90
C GLY A 164 0.85 -17.44 -7.86
N ALA A 165 1.42 -16.44 -8.53
CA ALA A 165 0.96 -15.05 -8.45
C ALA A 165 -0.53 -14.86 -8.80
N SER A 166 -1.06 -15.65 -9.75
CA SER A 166 -2.48 -15.59 -10.16
C SER A 166 -3.46 -16.03 -9.06
N SER A 167 -3.02 -16.92 -8.17
CA SER A 167 -3.84 -17.48 -7.09
C SER A 167 -3.51 -16.86 -5.73
N CYS A 168 -2.43 -16.08 -5.64
CA CYS A 168 -2.05 -15.39 -4.42
C CYS A 168 -2.93 -14.15 -4.26
N ILE A 169 -3.73 -14.14 -3.19
CA ILE A 169 -4.62 -13.00 -2.87
C ILE A 169 -3.96 -11.96 -1.94
N GLY A 170 -2.74 -12.22 -1.45
CA GLY A 170 -1.98 -11.27 -0.62
C GLY A 170 -2.36 -11.21 0.86
N CYS A 171 -3.01 -12.24 1.42
CA CYS A 171 -3.52 -12.21 2.81
C CYS A 171 -2.45 -12.09 3.90
N GLY A 172 -1.18 -12.44 3.61
CA GLY A 172 -0.08 -12.33 4.58
C GLY A 172 0.11 -13.53 5.53
N LEU A 173 -0.78 -14.52 5.55
CA LEU A 173 -0.65 -15.68 6.44
C LEU A 173 0.69 -16.41 6.31
N CYS A 174 1.25 -16.45 5.10
CA CYS A 174 2.55 -17.07 4.84
C CYS A 174 3.76 -16.28 5.39
N ASP A 175 3.67 -14.95 5.48
CA ASP A 175 4.69 -14.07 6.06
C ASP A 175 4.72 -14.21 7.58
N GLN A 176 3.55 -14.18 8.23
CA GLN A 176 3.43 -14.43 9.66
C GLN A 176 3.92 -15.84 10.05
N ALA A 177 3.63 -16.85 9.24
CA ALA A 177 4.07 -18.24 9.49
C ALA A 177 5.55 -18.51 9.17
N CYS A 178 6.26 -17.56 8.56
CA CYS A 178 7.65 -17.76 8.20
C CYS A 178 8.54 -17.92 9.44
N LEU A 179 9.38 -18.95 9.42
CA LEU A 179 10.29 -19.30 10.52
C LEU A 179 11.67 -18.65 10.38
N ALA A 180 11.96 -18.02 9.24
CA ALA A 180 13.23 -17.32 9.03
C ALA A 180 13.21 -15.98 9.79
N GLU A 181 14.36 -15.60 10.35
CA GLU A 181 14.56 -14.31 11.01
C GLU A 181 15.79 -13.60 10.41
N PRO A 182 15.62 -12.48 9.69
CA PRO A 182 14.36 -11.85 9.28
C PRO A 182 13.51 -12.72 8.33
N SER A 183 12.21 -12.43 8.24
CA SER A 183 11.29 -13.16 7.35
C SER A 183 11.83 -13.26 5.92
N ALA A 184 11.71 -14.45 5.36
CA ALA A 184 12.11 -14.77 3.99
C ALA A 184 10.96 -14.63 2.98
N ILE A 185 9.78 -14.25 3.43
CA ILE A 185 8.61 -14.06 2.55
C ILE A 185 7.86 -12.83 3.00
N HIS A 186 7.62 -11.89 2.09
CA HIS A 186 6.89 -10.65 2.35
C HIS A 186 5.76 -10.50 1.33
N ILE A 187 4.74 -9.72 1.68
CA ILE A 187 3.67 -9.39 0.73
C ILE A 187 4.01 -8.07 0.06
N ARG A 188 4.22 -8.10 -1.26
CA ARG A 188 4.22 -6.88 -2.07
C ARG A 188 2.78 -6.39 -2.23
N PRO A 189 2.44 -5.17 -1.81
CA PRO A 189 1.08 -4.64 -1.94
C PRO A 189 0.58 -4.62 -3.40
N GLY A 190 -0.72 -4.84 -3.55
CA GLY A 190 -1.44 -4.68 -4.80
C GLY A 190 -1.82 -3.22 -5.04
N GLY A 191 -2.18 -2.88 -6.28
CA GLY A 191 -2.61 -1.50 -6.62
C GLY A 191 -1.46 -0.53 -6.93
N GLU A 192 -0.23 -1.03 -7.02
CA GLU A 192 0.92 -0.32 -7.58
C GLU A 192 1.03 -0.61 -9.09
N GLY A 193 0.19 0.03 -9.90
CA GLY A 193 0.16 -0.14 -11.35
C GLY A 193 -0.88 0.74 -11.99
#